data_AF-X1FHV6-F1
#
_entry.id   AF-X1FHV6-F1
#
_cell.length_a   1.000
_cell.length_b   1.000
_cell.length_c   1.000
_cell.angle_alpha   90.00
_cell.angle_beta   90.00
_cell.angle_gamma   90.00
#
_symmetry.space_group_name_H-M   'P 1'
#
loop_
_entity.id
_entity.type
_entity.pdbx_description
1 polymer ?
#
loop_
_entity_poly.entity_id
_entity_poly.type
_entity_poly.pdbx_seq_one_letter_code
_entity_poly.pdbx_strand_id
1 'polypeptide(L)'
;KETVYFIGAKAFWLDKRFQNFLPHFEKERKKLGIKFKHLFDYEVKEKKPEILKIAGKPYKFLPKEYSSNTAIDIFGPYVVTFVGVKVGELEEEPLQFVLKSQKLADGYKKYFKFMWNFCPEKK
;
A
#
# COMPACT_ATOMS: atom_id res chain seq x y z
N LYS A 1 -15.82 -10.82 -0.36
CA LYS A 1 -15.32 -9.44 -0.12
C LYS A 1 -13.82 -9.47 -0.18
N GLU A 2 -13.23 -8.67 -1.07
CA GLU A 2 -11.80 -8.71 -1.35
C GLU A 2 -11.02 -7.80 -0.40
N THR A 3 -9.85 -8.26 0.05
CA THR A 3 -8.92 -7.47 0.85
C THR A 3 -7.67 -7.21 0.01
N VAL A 4 -7.30 -5.94 -0.12
CA VAL A 4 -6.04 -5.52 -0.75
C VAL A 4 -4.99 -5.32 0.32
N TYR A 5 -3.79 -5.84 0.06
CA TYR A 5 -2.65 -5.80 0.96
C TYR A 5 -1.56 -4.94 0.34
N PHE A 6 -1.01 -4.03 1.12
CA PHE A 6 0.02 -3.09 0.66
C PHE A 6 1.27 -3.25 1.53
N ILE A 7 2.43 -3.46 0.92
CA ILE A 7 3.73 -3.58 1.58
C ILE A 7 4.59 -2.38 1.18
N GLY A 8 5.18 -1.70 2.16
CA GLY A 8 6.02 -0.52 1.90
C GLY A 8 5.24 0.64 1.31
N ALA A 9 3.94 0.78 1.64
CA ALA A 9 3.12 1.84 1.09
C ALA A 9 3.70 3.22 1.45
N LYS A 10 3.86 4.10 0.45
CA LYS A 10 4.52 5.41 0.60
C LYS A 10 3.60 6.61 0.44
N ALA A 11 2.29 6.43 0.49
CA ALA A 11 1.33 7.52 0.36
C ALA A 11 1.37 8.29 -0.98
N PHE A 12 1.93 7.73 -2.05
CA PHE A 12 2.00 8.39 -3.36
C PHE A 12 0.63 8.68 -3.97
N TRP A 13 -0.46 8.12 -3.43
CA TRP A 13 -1.83 8.53 -3.73
C TRP A 13 -2.08 10.02 -3.47
N LEU A 14 -1.33 10.66 -2.56
CA LEU A 14 -1.42 12.09 -2.30
C LEU A 14 -0.81 12.96 -3.39
N ASP A 15 -0.15 12.36 -4.38
CA ASP A 15 0.40 13.06 -5.52
C ASP A 15 -0.71 13.86 -6.24
N LYS A 16 -0.39 15.10 -6.64
CA LYS A 16 -1.35 16.01 -7.26
C LYS A 16 -2.03 15.41 -8.49
N ARG A 17 -1.33 14.55 -9.23
CA ARG A 17 -1.84 13.83 -10.40
C ARG A 17 -3.07 12.96 -10.08
N PHE A 18 -3.25 12.54 -8.83
CA PHE A 18 -4.35 11.67 -8.41
C PHE A 18 -5.51 12.40 -7.70
N GLN A 19 -5.46 13.72 -7.53
CA GLN A 19 -6.46 14.47 -6.75
C GLN A 19 -7.90 14.28 -7.23
N ASN A 20 -8.10 14.17 -8.55
CA ASN A 20 -9.43 13.96 -9.13
C ASN A 20 -9.86 12.48 -9.13
N PHE A 21 -8.90 11.55 -9.07
CA PHE A 21 -9.14 10.11 -9.11
C PHE A 21 -9.53 9.55 -7.73
N LEU A 22 -8.82 9.96 -6.67
CA LEU A 22 -8.98 9.38 -5.33
C LEU A 22 -10.41 9.48 -4.76
N PRO A 23 -11.15 10.60 -4.87
CA PRO A 23 -12.50 10.68 -4.30
C PRO A 23 -13.46 9.67 -4.95
N HIS A 24 -13.36 9.51 -6.27
CA HIS A 24 -14.16 8.54 -7.00
C HIS A 24 -13.77 7.10 -6.65
N PHE A 25 -12.47 6.81 -6.63
CA PHE A 25 -11.94 5.50 -6.25
C PHE A 25 -12.39 5.10 -4.84
N GLU A 26 -12.30 6.01 -3.87
CA GLU A 26 -12.70 5.78 -2.48
C GLU A 26 -14.20 5.50 -2.34
N LYS A 27 -15.03 6.21 -3.12
CA LYS A 27 -16.49 5.98 -3.16
C LYS A 27 -16.81 4.58 -3.67
N GLU A 28 -16.24 4.18 -4.82
CA GLU A 28 -16.50 2.86 -5.40
C GLU A 28 -15.90 1.74 -4.55
N ARG A 29 -14.71 1.94 -3.97
CA ARG A 29 -14.09 1.00 -3.02
C ARG A 29 -15.01 0.70 -1.84
N LYS A 30 -15.58 1.75 -1.23
CA LYS A 30 -16.52 1.63 -0.11
C LYS A 30 -17.79 0.89 -0.53
N LYS A 31 -18.37 1.24 -1.68
CA LYS A 31 -19.55 0.58 -2.26
C LYS A 31 -19.33 -0.92 -2.49
N LEU A 32 -18.16 -1.31 -3.00
CA LEU A 32 -17.78 -2.70 -3.22
C LEU A 32 -17.34 -3.44 -1.95
N GLY A 33 -17.25 -2.74 -0.81
CA GLY A 33 -16.84 -3.30 0.46
C GLY A 33 -15.39 -3.83 0.46
N ILE A 34 -14.52 -3.25 -0.37
CA ILE A 34 -13.10 -3.61 -0.47
C ILE A 34 -12.38 -3.09 0.78
N LYS A 35 -11.68 -3.98 1.47
CA LYS A 35 -10.91 -3.66 2.67
C LYS A 35 -9.44 -3.50 2.33
N PHE A 36 -8.77 -2.58 3.01
CA PHE A 36 -7.35 -2.37 2.87
C PHE A 36 -6.59 -2.77 4.13
N LYS A 37 -5.38 -3.30 3.94
CA LYS A 37 -4.39 -3.50 5.00
C LYS A 37 -3.05 -2.98 4.53
N HIS A 38 -2.61 -1.89 5.14
CA HIS A 38 -1.37 -1.22 4.77
C HIS A 38 -0.25 -1.53 5.78
N LEU A 39 0.87 -2.01 5.29
CA LEU A 39 2.18 -1.84 5.92
C LEU A 39 2.82 -0.62 5.26
N PHE A 40 2.68 0.53 5.92
CA PHE A 40 3.31 1.77 5.46
C PHE A 40 4.81 1.73 5.69
N ASP A 41 5.54 2.40 4.82
CA ASP A 41 6.93 2.76 5.09
C ASP A 41 7.02 3.63 6.36
N TYR A 42 8.07 3.46 7.15
CA TYR A 42 8.26 4.14 8.43
C TYR A 42 8.06 5.66 8.32
N GLU A 43 8.63 6.27 7.27
CA GLU A 43 8.66 7.73 7.09
C GLU A 43 7.28 8.36 6.85
N VAL A 44 6.29 7.58 6.44
CA VAL A 44 4.93 8.07 6.14
C VAL A 44 4.28 8.70 7.38
N LYS A 45 4.53 8.15 8.57
CA LYS A 45 3.95 8.66 9.82
C LYS A 45 4.43 10.07 10.18
N GLU A 46 5.59 10.47 9.65
CA GLU A 46 6.25 11.75 9.93
C GLU A 46 5.99 12.73 8.77
N LYS A 47 6.15 12.28 7.53
CA LYS A 47 6.12 13.16 6.35
C LYS A 47 4.72 13.36 5.76
N LYS A 48 3.85 12.34 5.83
CA LYS A 48 2.54 12.33 5.15
C LYS A 48 1.44 11.62 5.98
N PRO A 49 1.20 12.00 7.25
CA PRO A 49 0.22 11.33 8.11
C PRO A 49 -1.24 11.46 7.63
N GLU A 50 -1.55 12.41 6.76
CA GLU A 50 -2.88 12.63 6.19
C GLU A 50 -3.40 11.43 5.39
N ILE A 51 -2.52 10.60 4.80
CA ILE A 51 -2.90 9.38 4.09
C ILE A 51 -3.64 8.40 5.00
N LEU A 52 -3.37 8.43 6.31
CA LEU A 52 -3.93 7.47 7.27
C LEU A 52 -5.45 7.63 7.40
N LYS A 53 -5.98 8.84 7.12
CA LYS A 53 -7.43 9.09 7.05
C LYS A 53 -8.08 8.44 5.83
N ILE A 54 -7.35 8.39 4.71
CA ILE A 54 -7.82 7.80 3.45
C ILE A 54 -7.73 6.28 3.51
N ALA A 55 -6.57 5.77 3.91
CA ALA A 55 -6.32 4.33 4.01
C ALA A 55 -7.24 3.64 5.03
N GLY A 56 -7.52 4.32 6.14
CA GLY A 56 -8.32 3.78 7.24
C GLY A 56 -7.64 2.63 7.98
N LYS A 57 -8.17 2.28 9.15
CA LYS A 57 -7.68 1.13 9.92
C LYS A 57 -8.18 -0.21 9.30
N PRO A 58 -7.40 -1.31 9.42
CA PRO A 58 -6.11 -1.39 10.11
C PRO A 58 -4.92 -1.07 9.20
N TYR A 59 -3.91 -0.43 9.77
CA TYR A 59 -2.59 -0.26 9.17
C TYR A 59 -1.50 -0.46 10.23
N LYS A 60 -0.28 -0.77 9.78
CA LYS A 60 0.94 -0.75 10.60
C LYS A 60 2.05 -0.04 9.82
N PHE A 61 3.18 0.18 10.47
CA PHE A 61 4.38 0.70 9.84
C PHE A 61 5.46 -0.37 9.87
N LEU A 62 6.23 -0.46 8.78
CA LEU A 62 7.49 -1.19 8.78
C LEU A 62 8.47 -0.53 9.76
N PRO A 63 9.35 -1.31 10.42
CA PRO A 63 10.52 -0.75 11.11
C PRO A 63 11.38 0.09 10.16
N LYS A 64 12.07 1.09 10.71
CA LYS A 64 12.82 2.08 9.92
C LYS A 64 13.89 1.44 9.05
N GLU A 65 14.54 0.40 9.56
CA GLU A 65 15.59 -0.36 8.88
C GLU A 65 15.09 -1.16 7.66
N TYR A 66 13.78 -1.37 7.52
CA TYR A 66 13.17 -2.06 6.37
C TYR A 66 12.45 -1.12 5.41
N SER A 67 12.50 0.20 5.65
CA SER A 67 12.11 1.18 4.64
C SER A 67 12.97 1.03 3.39
N SER A 68 12.35 1.03 2.21
CA SER A 68 13.03 0.80 0.93
C SER A 68 12.41 1.63 -0.19
N ASN A 69 13.03 1.72 -1.37
CA ASN A 69 12.47 2.45 -2.52
C ASN A 69 11.44 1.63 -3.34
N THR A 70 10.89 0.58 -2.74
CA THR A 70 9.92 -0.32 -3.39
C THR A 70 8.63 -0.41 -2.60
N ALA A 71 7.53 -0.67 -3.30
CA ALA A 71 6.23 -0.96 -2.71
C ALA A 71 5.55 -2.11 -3.47
N ILE A 72 4.67 -2.85 -2.78
CA ILE A 72 3.96 -3.98 -3.38
C ILE A 72 2.48 -3.91 -3.00
N ASP A 73 1.61 -3.97 -4.00
CA ASP A 73 0.16 -4.10 -3.84
C ASP A 73 -0.28 -5.49 -4.28
N ILE A 74 -1.11 -6.14 -3.46
CA ILE A 74 -1.58 -7.51 -3.68
C ILE A 74 -3.10 -7.52 -3.59
N PHE A 75 -3.76 -7.83 -4.70
CA PHE A 75 -5.23 -7.98 -4.80
C PHE A 75 -5.57 -9.07 -5.81
N GLY A 76 -6.58 -9.88 -5.51
CA GLY A 76 -7.00 -10.98 -6.37
C GLY A 76 -5.83 -11.89 -6.77
N PRO A 77 -5.61 -12.11 -8.08
CA PRO A 77 -4.45 -12.81 -8.62
C PRO A 77 -3.27 -11.87 -8.98
N TYR A 78 -3.35 -10.57 -8.65
CA TYR A 78 -2.35 -9.57 -9.03
C TYR A 78 -1.34 -9.30 -7.91
N VAL A 79 -0.08 -9.20 -8.30
CA VAL A 79 1.00 -8.61 -7.51
C VAL A 79 1.57 -7.47 -8.34
N VAL A 80 1.45 -6.26 -7.81
CA VAL A 80 1.91 -5.03 -8.46
C VAL A 80 3.09 -4.52 -7.66
N THR A 81 4.25 -4.43 -8.29
CA THR A 81 5.47 -3.91 -7.65
C THR A 81 5.81 -2.55 -8.23
N PHE A 82 6.14 -1.61 -7.37
CA PHE A 82 6.60 -0.28 -7.73
C PHE A 82 8.07 -0.13 -7.33
N VAL A 83 8.86 0.49 -8.19
CA VAL A 83 10.26 0.86 -7.95
C VAL A 83 10.41 2.35 -8.17
N GLY A 84 11.18 3.03 -7.32
CA GLY A 84 11.34 4.48 -7.40
C GLY A 84 10.12 5.22 -6.85
N VAL A 85 9.59 4.77 -5.71
CA VAL A 85 8.50 5.48 -5.02
C VAL A 85 9.05 6.31 -3.87
N LYS A 86 8.64 7.59 -3.80
CA LYS A 86 8.96 8.51 -2.71
C LYS A 86 7.75 8.71 -1.82
N VAL A 87 7.98 9.27 -0.63
CA VAL A 87 6.89 9.49 0.33
C VAL A 87 6.00 10.64 -0.16
N GLY A 88 4.75 10.33 -0.47
CA GLY A 88 3.75 11.28 -0.95
C GLY A 88 3.79 11.59 -2.44
N GLU A 89 4.77 11.08 -3.17
CA GLU A 89 5.04 11.44 -4.56
C GLU A 89 5.37 10.18 -5.38
N LEU A 90 4.81 10.11 -6.58
CA LEU A 90 5.20 9.12 -7.57
C LEU A 90 6.34 9.73 -8.41
N GLU A 91 7.32 8.95 -8.85
CA GLU A 91 8.34 9.48 -9.76
C GLU A 91 7.73 9.92 -11.10
N GLU A 92 8.50 10.69 -11.88
CA GLU A 92 8.07 11.10 -13.24
C GLU A 92 7.98 9.88 -14.15
N GLU A 93 8.95 8.97 -14.04
CA GLU A 93 9.03 7.71 -14.77
C GLU A 93 8.98 6.51 -13.80
N PRO A 94 7.82 6.22 -13.19
CA PRO A 94 7.72 5.15 -12.22
C PRO A 94 7.84 3.80 -12.92
N LEU A 95 8.73 2.94 -12.41
CA LEU A 95 8.83 1.57 -12.88
C LEU A 95 7.83 0.70 -12.13
N GLN A 96 6.90 0.09 -12.87
CA GLN A 96 5.85 -0.75 -12.34
C GLN A 96 5.83 -2.11 -13.03
N PHE A 97 5.78 -3.18 -12.23
CA PHE A 97 5.61 -4.55 -12.71
C PHE A 97 4.24 -5.07 -12.27
N VAL A 98 3.44 -5.53 -13.22
CA VAL A 98 2.13 -6.14 -12.96
C VAL A 98 2.21 -7.61 -13.29
N LEU A 99 2.20 -8.45 -12.25
CA LEU A 99 2.21 -9.90 -12.39
C LEU A 99 0.83 -10.46 -12.08
N LYS A 100 0.27 -11.26 -12.99
CA LYS A 100 -1.02 -11.95 -12.80
C LYS A 100 -0.79 -13.44 -12.59
N SER A 101 -0.84 -13.88 -11.34
CA SER A 101 -0.77 -15.29 -10.96
C SER A 101 -1.37 -15.51 -9.58
N GLN A 102 -2.40 -16.34 -9.50
CA GLN A 102 -3.06 -16.68 -8.23
C GLN A 102 -2.07 -17.30 -7.23
N LYS A 103 -1.21 -18.23 -7.69
CA LYS A 103 -0.19 -18.87 -6.87
C LYS A 103 0.80 -17.86 -6.28
N LEU A 104 1.21 -16.88 -7.11
CA LEU A 104 2.10 -15.81 -6.69
C LEU A 104 1.43 -14.93 -5.63
N ALA A 105 0.22 -14.43 -5.93
CA ALA A 105 -0.53 -13.58 -5.01
C ALA A 105 -0.76 -14.26 -3.65
N ASP A 106 -1.09 -15.56 -3.65
CA ASP A 106 -1.29 -16.31 -2.41
C ASP A 106 0.01 -16.53 -1.63
N GLY A 107 1.14 -16.73 -2.31
CA GLY A 107 2.47 -16.72 -1.68
C GLY A 107 2.79 -15.38 -1.03
N TYR A 108 2.63 -14.27 -1.76
CA TYR A 108 2.88 -12.92 -1.24
C TYR A 108 1.93 -12.54 -0.09
N LYS A 109 0.67 -12.99 -0.10
CA LYS A 109 -0.24 -12.82 1.04
C LYS A 109 0.27 -13.52 2.31
N LYS A 110 0.95 -14.67 2.19
CA LYS A 110 1.60 -15.34 3.34
C LYS A 110 2.78 -14.51 3.87
N TYR A 111 3.62 -13.97 2.99
CA TYR A 111 4.69 -13.05 3.39
C TYR A 111 4.15 -11.78 4.05
N PHE A 112 3.09 -11.19 3.48
CA PHE A 112 2.38 -10.08 4.11
C PHE A 112 1.92 -10.45 5.52
N LYS A 113 1.29 -11.62 5.69
CA LYS A 113 0.81 -12.06 7.01
C LYS A 113 1.94 -12.20 8.02
N PHE A 114 3.08 -12.76 7.61
CA PHE A 114 4.28 -12.81 8.43
C PHE A 114 4.71 -11.39 8.84
N MET A 115 4.97 -10.51 7.88
CA MET A 115 5.36 -9.12 8.18
C MET A 115 4.35 -8.41 9.07
N TRP A 116 3.06 -8.59 8.81
CA TRP A 116 1.98 -8.01 9.60
C TRP A 116 1.99 -8.45 11.06
N ASN A 117 2.28 -9.73 11.32
CA ASN A 117 2.33 -10.28 12.67
C ASN A 117 3.52 -9.76 13.47
N PHE A 118 4.64 -9.47 12.81
CA PHE A 118 5.88 -9.02 13.45
C PHE A 118 6.08 -7.50 13.42
N CYS A 119 5.35 -6.77 12.59
CA CYS A 119 5.34 -5.31 12.64
C CYS A 119 4.60 -4.84 13.91
N PRO A 120 5.19 -3.86 14.64
CA PRO A 120 4.61 -3.38 15.88
C PRO A 120 3.24 -2.76 15.64
N GLU A 121 2.30 -3.06 16.54
CA GLU A 121 1.11 -2.23 16.68
C GLU A 121 1.55 -0.95 17.37
N LYS A 122 1.27 0.22 16.76
CA LYS A 122 1.36 1.47 17.50
C LYS A 122 0.39 1.34 18.68
N LYS A 123 0.94 1.25 19.90
CA LYS A 123 0.22 1.64 21.12
C LYS A 123 -0.15 3.11 21.03
#